data_AF-A0A367ZSX8-F1
#
_entry.id   AF-A0A367ZSX8-F1
#
_cell.length_a   1.000
_cell.length_b   1.000
_cell.length_c   1.000
_cell.angle_alpha   90.00
_cell.angle_beta   90.00
_cell.angle_gamma   90.00
#
_symmetry.space_group_name_H-M   'P 1'
#
loop_
_entity.id
_entity.type
_entity.pdbx_description
1 polymer ?
#
loop_
_entity_poly.entity_id
_entity_poly.type
_entity_poly.pdbx_seq_one_letter_code
_entity_poly.pdbx_strand_id
1 'polypeptide(L)'
;MTIAQPLQDVHISSESTKAAEAPVEKPRLTLVPTTDPATDILQVLKVYQTQKRECWLCEKIAGALLGGKDTSDDEKWHFTTCVLSWESLVSPSR
;
A
#
# COMPACT_ATOMS: atom_id res chain seq x y z
N MET A 1 -0.52 -34.03 46.09
CA MET A 1 -1.12 -32.68 45.99
C MET A 1 0.03 -31.73 45.67
N THR A 2 0.12 -31.28 44.43
CA THR A 2 1.25 -30.46 43.94
C THR A 2 0.69 -29.11 43.55
N ILE A 3 1.02 -28.09 44.34
CA ILE A 3 0.67 -26.69 44.08
C ILE A 3 1.83 -26.09 43.28
N ALA A 4 1.58 -25.77 42.01
CA ALA A 4 2.47 -24.97 41.19
C ALA A 4 2.32 -23.50 41.60
N GLN A 5 3.42 -22.88 42.03
CA GLN A 5 3.51 -21.45 42.30
C GLN A 5 3.82 -20.69 40.99
N PRO A 6 3.13 -19.58 40.66
CA PRO A 6 3.48 -18.76 39.52
C PRO A 6 4.65 -17.81 39.83
N LEU A 7 5.47 -17.60 38.80
CA LEU A 7 6.65 -16.73 38.75
C LEU A 7 6.28 -15.27 39.08
N GLN A 8 7.12 -14.62 39.87
CA GLN A 8 6.87 -13.33 40.50
C GLN A 8 7.05 -12.12 39.56
N ASP A 9 6.23 -11.09 39.82
CA ASP A 9 6.30 -9.69 39.42
C ASP A 9 7.73 -9.12 39.30
N VAL A 10 8.00 -8.46 38.17
CA VAL A 10 8.92 -7.30 38.15
C VAL A 10 8.06 -6.07 37.93
N HIS A 11 7.55 -5.54 39.04
CA HIS A 11 7.04 -4.18 39.15
C HIS A 11 8.20 -3.21 38.91
N ILE A 12 8.29 -2.63 37.71
CA ILE A 12 8.94 -1.33 37.54
C ILE A 12 7.80 -0.31 37.48
N SER A 13 7.50 0.23 38.65
CA SER A 13 6.71 1.44 38.80
C SER A 13 7.52 2.60 38.25
N SER A 14 7.22 3.00 37.01
CA SER A 14 7.56 4.33 36.50
C SER A 14 6.31 5.18 36.59
N GLU A 15 6.05 5.74 37.77
CA GLU A 15 5.16 6.90 37.89
C GLU A 15 5.90 8.10 37.29
N SER A 16 5.47 8.52 36.10
CA SER A 16 5.87 9.80 35.50
C SER A 16 4.64 10.45 34.89
N THR A 17 4.13 11.43 35.64
CA THR A 17 3.34 12.59 35.21
C THR A 17 2.49 12.46 33.94
N LYS A 18 1.17 12.56 34.16
CA LYS A 18 0.11 12.80 33.17
C LYS A 18 0.47 13.97 32.23
N ALA A 19 1.13 13.67 31.11
CA ALA A 19 1.06 14.48 29.91
C ALA A 19 -0.23 14.08 29.19
N ALA A 20 -1.11 15.05 28.93
CA ALA A 20 -2.26 14.81 28.10
C ALA A 20 -1.75 14.41 26.69
N GLU A 21 -1.76 13.11 26.40
CA GLU A 21 -1.54 12.62 25.05
C GLU A 21 -2.64 13.23 24.18
N ALA A 22 -2.24 14.11 23.26
CA ALA A 22 -3.11 14.51 22.17
C ALA A 22 -3.61 13.21 21.50
N PRO A 23 -4.91 13.09 21.18
CA PRO A 23 -5.41 11.89 20.53
C PRO A 23 -4.65 11.70 19.22
N VAL A 24 -3.77 10.71 19.18
CA VAL A 24 -3.09 10.28 17.96
C VAL A 24 -4.21 9.76 17.06
N GLU A 25 -4.62 10.59 16.10
CA GLU A 25 -5.64 10.23 15.14
C GLU A 25 -5.12 9.02 14.35
N LYS A 26 -5.75 7.87 14.54
CA LYS A 26 -5.41 6.66 13.78
C LYS A 26 -5.58 6.98 12.30
N PRO A 27 -4.57 6.72 11.45
CA PRO A 27 -4.70 6.91 10.02
C PRO A 27 -5.96 6.21 9.51
N ARG A 28 -6.92 6.99 9.01
CA ARG A 28 -8.11 6.44 8.36
C ARG A 28 -7.73 6.09 6.93
N LEU A 29 -7.78 4.80 6.61
CA LEU A 29 -7.64 4.33 5.24
C LEU A 29 -8.93 4.67 4.49
N THR A 30 -8.83 5.50 3.46
CA THR A 30 -9.92 5.74 2.52
C THR A 30 -9.90 4.65 1.46
N LEU A 31 -10.97 3.88 1.36
CA LEU A 31 -11.16 2.95 0.25
C LEU A 31 -11.39 3.75 -1.03
N VAL A 32 -10.51 3.59 -2.00
CA VAL A 32 -10.73 4.10 -3.35
C VAL A 32 -11.66 3.11 -4.07
N PRO A 33 -12.82 3.53 -4.57
CA PRO A 33 -13.67 2.67 -5.38
C PRO A 33 -12.90 2.24 -6.63
N THR A 34 -12.60 0.95 -6.74
CA THR A 34 -11.99 0.38 -7.95
C THR A 34 -13.08 -0.29 -8.78
N THR A 35 -13.15 0.05 -10.07
CA THR A 35 -13.84 -0.77 -11.06
C THR A 35 -13.11 -2.11 -11.19
N ASP A 36 -13.88 -3.19 -11.20
CA ASP A 36 -13.55 -4.62 -11.33
C ASP A 36 -12.08 -5.00 -11.70
N PRO A 37 -11.43 -5.90 -10.96
CA PRO A 37 -10.00 -6.24 -11.10
C PRO A 37 -9.62 -6.99 -12.40
N ALA A 38 -10.54 -7.21 -13.33
CA ALA A 38 -10.15 -7.48 -14.72
C ALA A 38 -9.67 -6.18 -15.39
N THR A 39 -8.81 -5.42 -14.72
CA THR A 39 -8.16 -4.26 -15.30
C THR A 39 -7.26 -4.79 -16.40
N ASP A 40 -7.70 -4.61 -17.64
CA ASP A 40 -6.91 -4.95 -18.82
C ASP A 40 -5.54 -4.27 -18.68
N ILE A 41 -4.50 -5.09 -18.55
CA ILE A 41 -3.13 -4.63 -18.34
C ILE A 41 -2.68 -3.69 -19.47
N LEU A 42 -3.25 -3.83 -20.67
CA LEU A 42 -3.01 -2.95 -21.80
C LEU A 42 -3.68 -1.58 -21.63
N GLN A 43 -4.82 -1.51 -20.94
CA GLN A 43 -5.42 -0.23 -20.56
C GLN A 43 -4.58 0.47 -19.50
N VAL A 44 -4.08 -0.26 -18.49
CA VAL A 44 -3.14 0.28 -17.50
C VAL A 44 -1.89 0.82 -18.18
N LEU A 45 -1.36 0.10 -19.18
CA LEU A 45 -0.20 0.55 -19.96
C LEU A 45 -0.47 1.88 -20.68
N LYS A 46 -1.66 2.06 -21.26
CA LYS A 46 -2.05 3.34 -21.87
C LYS A 46 -2.08 4.46 -20.83
N VAL A 47 -2.67 4.20 -19.65
CA VAL A 47 -2.69 5.17 -18.55
C VAL A 47 -1.26 5.53 -18.16
N TYR A 48 -0.38 4.54 -17.94
CA TYR A 48 1.03 4.76 -17.62
C TYR A 48 1.73 5.66 -18.65
N GLN A 49 1.51 5.45 -19.96
CA GLN A 49 2.10 6.27 -21.03
C GLN A 49 1.64 7.74 -21.00
N THR A 50 0.45 8.03 -20.45
CA THR A 50 -0.01 9.41 -20.28
C THR A 50 0.58 10.10 -19.05
N GLN A 51 1.09 9.32 -18.09
CA GLN A 51 1.67 9.83 -16.86
C GLN A 51 3.17 10.08 -17.06
N LYS A 52 3.66 11.29 -16.77
CA LYS A 52 5.10 11.57 -16.69
C LYS A 52 5.62 11.20 -15.31
N ARG A 53 5.90 9.92 -15.09
CA ARG A 53 6.40 9.40 -13.80
C ARG A 53 7.59 8.48 -14.00
N GLU A 54 8.49 8.50 -13.02
CA GLU A 54 9.72 7.72 -13.00
C GLU A 54 9.60 6.63 -11.92
N CYS A 55 8.94 5.52 -12.25
CA CYS A 55 9.08 4.28 -11.48
C CYS A 55 9.85 3.28 -12.32
N TRP A 56 11.08 2.99 -11.88
CA TRP A 56 11.98 2.06 -12.56
C TRP A 56 11.34 0.69 -12.83
N LEU A 57 10.57 0.15 -11.87
CA LEU A 57 9.91 -1.14 -12.05
C LEU A 57 8.76 -1.07 -13.06
N CYS A 58 7.95 0.00 -13.02
CA CYS A 58 6.88 0.20 -14.00
C CYS A 58 7.44 0.41 -15.42
N GLU A 59 8.58 1.08 -15.56
CA GLU A 59 9.27 1.23 -16.85
C GLU A 59 9.71 -0.12 -17.41
N LYS A 60 10.32 -0.97 -16.58
CA LYS A 60 10.74 -2.32 -16.98
C LYS A 60 9.54 -3.18 -17.41
N ILE A 61 8.46 -3.15 -16.63
CA ILE A 61 7.24 -3.92 -16.93
C ILE A 61 6.57 -3.38 -18.20
N ALA A 62 6.45 -2.06 -18.36
CA ALA A 62 5.92 -1.45 -19.57
C ALA A 62 6.73 -1.82 -20.81
N GLY A 63 8.07 -1.85 -20.71
CA GLY A 63 8.95 -2.32 -21.78
C GLY A 63 8.73 -3.79 -22.13
N ALA A 64 8.52 -4.66 -21.13
CA ALA A 64 8.19 -6.07 -21.35
C ALA A 64 6.84 -6.24 -22.07
N LEU A 65 5.80 -5.52 -21.61
CA LEU A 65 4.46 -5.55 -22.21
C LEU A 65 4.47 -5.04 -23.66
N LEU A 66 5.17 -3.94 -23.95
CA LEU A 66 5.33 -3.42 -25.31
C LEU A 66 6.13 -4.36 -26.22
N GLY A 67 7.09 -5.09 -25.64
CA GLY A 67 7.87 -6.11 -26.33
C GLY A 67 7.14 -7.43 -26.53
N GLY A 68 5.88 -7.55 -26.10
CA GLY A 68 5.10 -8.79 -26.17
C GLY A 68 5.66 -9.91 -25.29
N LYS A 69 6.44 -9.56 -24.26
CA LYS A 69 6.96 -10.53 -23.29
C LYS A 69 5.94 -10.74 -22.18
N ASP A 70 5.83 -11.99 -21.75
CA ASP A 70 5.03 -12.32 -20.58
C ASP A 70 5.61 -11.67 -19.32
N THR A 71 4.71 -11.22 -18.46
CA THR A 71 4.98 -10.65 -17.15
C THR A 71 4.34 -11.54 -16.09
N SER A 72 4.98 -11.66 -14.93
CA SER A 72 4.41 -12.44 -13.83
C SER A 72 3.15 -11.77 -13.27
N ASP A 73 2.33 -12.52 -12.55
CA ASP A 73 1.13 -11.95 -11.95
C ASP A 73 1.47 -10.94 -10.84
N ASP A 74 2.58 -11.13 -10.12
CA ASP A 74 3.12 -10.12 -9.19
C ASP A 74 3.52 -8.83 -9.91
N GLU A 75 4.15 -8.92 -11.10
CA GLU A 75 4.51 -7.76 -11.91
C GLU A 75 3.25 -7.04 -12.41
N LYS A 76 2.25 -7.78 -12.91
CA LYS A 76 0.96 -7.20 -13.35
C LYS A 76 0.23 -6.52 -12.19
N TRP A 77 0.22 -7.15 -11.02
CA TRP A 77 -0.40 -6.59 -9.82
C TRP A 77 0.32 -5.32 -9.36
N HIS A 78 1.65 -5.35 -9.30
CA HIS A 78 2.46 -4.17 -8.96
C HIS A 78 2.21 -3.03 -9.96
N PHE A 79 2.28 -3.32 -11.26
CA PHE A 79 2.09 -2.32 -12.31
C PHE A 79 0.71 -1.67 -12.22
N THR A 80 -0.35 -2.47 -12.09
CA THR A 80 -1.73 -1.99 -11.97
C THR A 80 -1.92 -1.11 -10.74
N THR A 81 -1.50 -1.59 -9.57
CA THR A 81 -1.68 -0.83 -8.31
C THR A 81 -0.86 0.44 -8.28
N CYS A 82 0.39 0.41 -8.78
CA CYS A 82 1.27 1.57 -8.82
C CYS A 82 0.72 2.66 -9.76
N VAL A 83 0.33 2.29 -10.98
CA VAL A 83 -0.18 3.24 -11.99
C VAL A 83 -1.51 3.88 -11.57
N LEU A 84 -2.44 3.08 -11.02
CA LEU A 84 -3.76 3.58 -10.60
C LEU A 84 -3.72 4.42 -9.32
N SER A 85 -2.80 4.11 -8.40
CA SER A 85 -2.61 4.94 -7.19
C SER A 85 -2.23 6.38 -7.55
N TRP A 86 -1.53 6.58 -8.67
CA TRP A 86 -1.17 7.91 -9.14
C TRP A 86 -2.30 8.64 -9.85
N GLU A 87 -3.21 7.92 -10.53
CA GLU A 87 -4.39 8.53 -11.13
C GLU A 87 -5.22 9.27 -10.06
N SER A 88 -5.29 8.68 -8.87
CA SER A 88 -5.97 9.26 -7.71
C SER A 88 -5.32 10.56 -7.20
N LEU A 89 -4.05 10.84 -7.54
CA LEU A 89 -3.36 12.08 -7.16
C LEU A 89 -3.58 13.22 -8.17
N VAL A 90 -4.01 12.91 -9.39
CA VAL A 90 -4.24 13.90 -10.47
C VAL A 90 -5.68 14.43 -10.43
N SER A 91 -6.58 13.76 -9.69
CA SER A 91 -7.94 14.25 -9.45
C SER A 91 -7.99 15.11 -8.19
N PRO A 92 -7.99 16.46 -8.28
CA PRO A 92 -8.45 17.27 -7.16
C PRO A 92 -9.92 16.91 -6.93
N SER A 93 -10.28 16.67 -5.67
CA SER A 93 -11.65 16.49 -5.19
C SER A 93 -12.57 17.46 -5.93
N ARG A 94 -13.44 16.93 -6.79
CA ARG A 94 -14.43 17.71 -7.53
C ARG A 94 -15.80 17.52 -6.87
#